data_AF-A0A6A5A7H6-F1
#
_entry.id   AF-A0A6A5A7H6-F1
#
_cell.length_a   1.000
_cell.length_b   1.000
_cell.length_c   1.000
_cell.angle_alpha   90.00
_cell.angle_beta   90.00
_cell.angle_gamma   90.00
#
_symmetry.space_group_name_H-M   'P 1'
#
loop_
_entity.id
_entity.type
_entity.pdbx_description
1 polymer ?
#
loop_
_entity_poly.entity_id
_entity_poly.type
_entity_poly.pdbx_seq_one_letter_code
_entity_poly.pdbx_strand_id
1 'polypeptide(L)'
;MDNFNLVDAAAFVASAGVFFLASALHCELHHIVLSFVQYMALLPTFVNILNTYSFCNLHDLSWGTKGLESSDGHGPKAGGGKGNFKDAVEKKKAEEARKAKEAKIKDEMEGAFQRFRSTLLIFWLLCNLGFAYTIIVLDVNEATGQQGLAYLKFLFYTVAVFNLVRLMGSILFLFSSFKLKIFRCCIRGTMEERIRAKAKRRSQHPPGHVV
;
A
#
# COMPACT_ATOMS: atom_id res chain seq x y z
N MET A 1 13.59 35.34 21.24
CA MET A 1 13.47 34.58 19.98
C MET A 1 13.64 33.08 20.26
N ASP A 2 13.13 32.59 21.39
CA ASP A 2 13.68 31.37 22.00
C ASP A 2 12.73 30.17 21.98
N ASN A 3 11.43 30.39 21.76
CA ASN A 3 10.44 29.30 21.66
C ASN A 3 10.34 28.69 20.26
N PHE A 4 10.82 29.39 19.22
CA PHE A 4 10.74 28.92 17.84
C PHE A 4 11.71 27.76 17.59
N ASN A 5 12.93 27.83 18.14
CA ASN A 5 13.94 26.80 17.93
C ASN A 5 13.63 25.49 18.68
N LEU A 6 13.07 25.56 19.89
CA LEU A 6 12.85 24.36 20.70
C LEU A 6 11.69 23.51 20.17
N VAL A 7 10.57 24.13 19.82
CA VAL A 7 9.39 23.40 19.34
C VAL A 7 9.65 22.84 17.93
N ASP A 8 10.31 23.61 17.06
CA ASP A 8 10.69 23.14 15.72
C ASP A 8 11.73 22.00 15.80
N ALA A 9 12.71 22.09 16.70
CA ALA A 9 13.67 21.01 16.94
C ALA A 9 13.00 19.76 17.53
N ALA A 10 12.07 19.94 18.48
CA ALA A 10 11.29 18.84 19.04
C ALA A 10 10.41 18.18 17.96
N ALA A 11 9.80 18.96 17.06
CA ALA A 11 9.03 18.44 15.93
C ALA A 11 9.90 17.69 14.93
N PHE A 12 11.13 18.14 14.67
CA PHE A 12 12.10 17.42 13.83
C PHE A 12 12.53 16.10 14.46
N VAL A 13 12.87 16.10 15.75
CA VAL A 13 13.20 14.89 16.52
C VAL A 13 11.99 13.95 16.61
N ALA A 14 10.77 14.47 16.72
CA ALA A 14 9.55 13.66 16.68
C ALA A 14 9.28 13.08 15.28
N SER A 15 9.60 13.81 14.22
CA SER A 15 9.33 13.34 12.84
C SER A 15 10.36 12.32 12.37
N ALA A 16 11.65 12.59 12.57
CA ALA A 16 12.74 11.71 12.13
C ALA A 16 13.18 10.73 13.23
N GLY A 17 13.33 11.22 14.47
CA GLY A 17 13.84 10.44 15.59
C GLY A 17 12.89 9.34 16.09
N VAL A 18 11.58 9.46 15.86
CA VAL A 18 10.62 8.40 16.20
C VAL A 18 10.91 7.10 15.46
N PHE A 19 11.41 7.14 14.23
CA PHE A 19 11.80 5.93 13.51
C PHE A 19 12.96 5.21 14.20
N PHE A 20 14.00 5.97 14.57
CA PHE A 20 15.15 5.43 15.31
C PHE A 20 14.76 4.93 16.70
N LEU A 21 13.93 5.68 17.42
CA LEU A 21 13.43 5.29 18.74
C LEU A 21 12.57 4.02 18.67
N ALA A 22 11.66 3.93 17.70
CA ALA A 22 10.84 2.74 17.50
C ALA A 22 11.70 1.51 17.18
N SER A 23 12.68 1.62 16.29
CA SER A 23 13.57 0.50 15.98
C SER A 23 14.51 0.13 17.12
N ALA A 24 14.94 1.11 17.93
CA ALA A 24 15.72 0.84 19.14
C ALA A 24 14.89 0.06 20.18
N LEU A 25 13.61 0.43 20.36
CA LEU A 25 12.67 -0.29 21.25
C LEU A 25 12.46 -1.75 20.82
N HIS A 26 12.46 -2.02 19.51
CA HIS A 26 12.39 -3.39 18.97
C HIS A 26 13.74 -4.09 18.85
N CYS A 27 14.85 -3.43 19.20
CA CYS A 27 16.23 -3.92 19.03
C CYS A 27 16.58 -4.31 17.58
N GLU A 28 15.95 -3.68 16.59
CA GLU A 28 16.12 -3.95 15.16
C GLU A 28 16.63 -2.72 14.40
N LEU A 29 17.68 -2.07 14.93
CA LEU A 29 18.23 -0.83 14.36
C LEU A 29 18.88 -1.03 12.97
N HIS A 30 19.35 -2.24 12.69
CA HIS A 30 20.00 -2.62 11.43
C HIS A 30 19.09 -2.40 10.20
N HIS A 31 17.77 -2.57 10.33
CA HIS A 31 16.84 -2.36 9.23
C HIS A 31 16.79 -0.91 8.75
N ILE A 32 16.85 0.07 9.65
CA ILE A 32 16.85 1.48 9.26
C ILE A 32 18.17 1.82 8.56
N VAL A 33 19.30 1.45 9.16
CA VAL A 33 20.62 1.82 8.66
C VAL A 33 20.87 1.29 7.25
N LEU A 34 20.49 0.03 6.98
CA LEU A 34 20.73 -0.61 5.69
C LEU A 34 19.76 -0.13 4.61
N SER A 35 18.50 0.18 4.95
CA SER A 35 17.48 0.53 3.96
C SER A 35 17.30 2.04 3.75
N PHE A 36 17.81 2.90 4.65
CA PHE A 36 17.57 4.35 4.57
C PHE A 36 18.08 4.97 3.27
N VAL A 37 19.33 4.69 2.88
CA VAL A 37 19.92 5.28 1.68
C VAL A 37 19.18 4.82 0.42
N GLN A 38 18.88 3.53 0.32
CA GLN A 38 18.08 2.99 -0.79
C GLN A 38 16.69 3.61 -0.85
N TYR A 39 16.02 3.74 0.31
CA TYR A 39 14.70 4.36 0.39
C TYR A 39 14.72 5.82 -0.06
N MET A 40 15.66 6.61 0.45
CA MET A 40 15.82 8.02 0.08
C MET A 40 16.13 8.20 -1.42
N ALA A 41 16.96 7.33 -1.98
CA ALA A 41 17.28 7.36 -3.41
C ALA A 41 16.09 7.00 -4.30
N LEU A 42 15.20 6.11 -3.85
CA LEU A 42 14.04 5.66 -4.63
C LEU A 42 12.77 6.52 -4.42
N LEU A 43 12.67 7.28 -3.33
CA LEU A 43 11.55 8.20 -3.07
C LEU A 43 11.14 9.07 -4.27
N PRO A 44 12.05 9.81 -4.95
CA PRO A 44 11.66 10.63 -6.09
C PRO A 44 11.11 9.80 -7.25
N THR A 45 11.61 8.59 -7.46
CA THR A 45 11.09 7.65 -8.47
C THR A 45 9.68 7.16 -8.10
N PHE A 46 9.46 6.78 -6.84
CA PHE A 46 8.15 6.32 -6.37
C PHE A 46 7.08 7.41 -6.45
N VAL A 47 7.42 8.65 -6.06
CA VAL A 47 6.46 9.75 -6.02
C VAL A 47 6.17 10.30 -7.42
N ASN A 48 7.18 10.44 -8.28
CA ASN A 48 7.01 11.11 -9.58
C ASN A 48 6.76 10.13 -10.73
N ILE A 49 7.56 9.07 -10.84
CA ILE A 49 7.56 8.18 -12.02
C ILE A 49 6.36 7.23 -11.96
N LEU A 50 6.15 6.53 -10.83
CA LEU A 50 5.02 5.58 -10.74
C LEU A 50 3.66 6.27 -10.85
N ASN A 51 3.52 7.45 -10.25
CA ASN A 51 2.29 8.22 -10.30
C ASN A 51 1.95 8.63 -11.75
N THR A 52 2.92 9.21 -12.46
CA THR A 52 2.76 9.58 -13.87
C THR A 52 2.51 8.34 -14.75
N TYR A 53 3.20 7.24 -14.50
CA TYR A 53 3.00 6.00 -15.24
C TYR A 53 1.58 5.44 -15.08
N SER A 54 1.02 5.52 -13.86
CA SER A 54 -0.36 5.08 -13.60
C SER A 54 -1.39 5.87 -14.40
N PHE A 55 -1.20 7.20 -14.52
CA PHE A 55 -2.04 8.04 -15.37
C PHE A 55 -1.83 7.73 -16.86
N CYS A 56 -0.61 7.41 -17.27
CA CYS A 56 -0.30 7.08 -18.66
C CYS A 56 -0.87 5.74 -19.12
N ASN A 57 -1.01 4.77 -18.20
CA ASN A 57 -1.45 3.40 -18.47
C ASN A 57 -2.91 3.12 -18.06
N LEU A 58 -3.76 4.16 -18.05
CA LEU A 58 -5.13 4.04 -17.54
C LEU A 58 -6.05 3.14 -18.40
N HIS A 59 -5.68 2.90 -19.65
CA HIS A 59 -6.39 2.01 -20.58
C HIS A 59 -6.30 0.52 -20.19
N ASP A 60 -5.38 0.15 -19.30
CA ASP A 60 -5.21 -1.22 -18.81
C ASP A 60 -5.90 -1.47 -17.45
N LEU A 61 -6.79 -0.57 -17.01
CA LEU A 61 -7.65 -0.75 -15.83
C LEU A 61 -8.84 -1.69 -16.09
N SER A 62 -8.55 -2.83 -16.70
CA SER A 62 -9.52 -3.91 -16.95
C SER A 62 -9.75 -4.81 -15.73
N TRP A 63 -9.19 -4.44 -14.58
CA TRP A 63 -9.39 -5.12 -13.31
C TRP A 63 -10.78 -4.83 -12.76
N GLY A 64 -11.70 -5.77 -12.95
CA GLY A 64 -13.02 -5.74 -12.29
C GLY A 64 -14.18 -6.29 -13.11
N THR A 65 -14.09 -6.37 -14.44
CA THR A 65 -15.24 -6.79 -15.30
C THR A 65 -14.83 -7.49 -16.59
N LYS A 66 -13.64 -8.08 -16.67
CA LYS A 66 -13.14 -8.85 -17.85
C LYS A 66 -14.00 -10.08 -18.26
N GLY A 67 -15.15 -10.33 -17.62
CA GLY A 67 -16.04 -11.45 -17.92
C GLY A 67 -17.53 -11.10 -18.09
N LEU A 68 -17.93 -9.82 -17.98
CA LEU A 68 -19.34 -9.44 -18.13
C LEU A 68 -19.77 -9.18 -19.58
N GLU A 69 -18.82 -8.90 -20.48
CA GLU A 69 -19.09 -8.69 -21.91
C GLU A 69 -19.25 -10.00 -22.72
N SER A 70 -19.15 -11.17 -22.09
CA SER A 70 -19.34 -12.48 -22.75
C SER A 70 -20.54 -13.27 -22.22
N SER A 71 -21.40 -12.66 -21.42
CA SER A 71 -22.60 -13.28 -20.85
C SER A 71 -23.84 -13.16 -21.74
N ASP A 72 -23.69 -13.13 -23.06
CA ASP A 72 -24.83 -13.02 -23.98
C ASP A 72 -24.87 -14.19 -24.98
N GLY A 73 -25.88 -15.03 -24.82
CA GLY A 73 -26.40 -15.91 -25.86
C GLY A 73 -26.05 -17.38 -25.72
N HIS A 74 -26.93 -18.14 -25.06
CA HIS A 74 -27.10 -19.57 -25.31
C HIS A 74 -27.13 -19.83 -26.83
N GLY A 75 -26.11 -20.50 -27.36
CA GLY A 75 -26.07 -20.92 -28.76
C GLY A 75 -27.20 -21.90 -29.08
N PRO A 76 -27.82 -21.82 -30.27
CA PRO A 76 -28.84 -22.79 -30.66
C PRO A 76 -28.21 -24.18 -30.80
N LYS A 77 -28.86 -25.19 -30.19
CA LYS A 77 -28.51 -26.60 -30.30
C LYS A 77 -28.31 -26.98 -31.77
N ALA A 78 -27.22 -27.71 -32.02
CA ALA A 78 -26.92 -28.32 -33.31
C ALA A 78 -28.07 -29.23 -33.78
N GLY A 79 -28.91 -28.72 -34.67
CA GLY A 79 -29.81 -29.51 -35.50
C GLY A 79 -29.11 -29.86 -36.79
N GLY A 80 -28.81 -31.15 -36.97
CA GLY A 80 -28.25 -31.68 -38.21
C GLY A 80 -29.19 -31.46 -39.39
N GLY A 81 -28.69 -30.84 -40.46
CA GLY A 81 -29.40 -30.67 -41.70
C GLY A 81 -28.44 -30.17 -42.78
N LYS A 82 -28.42 -30.85 -43.94
CA LYS A 82 -27.62 -30.50 -45.12
C LYS A 82 -27.86 -29.01 -45.48
N GLY A 83 -26.89 -28.15 -45.18
CA GLY A 83 -27.02 -26.70 -45.36
C GLY A 83 -26.42 -26.20 -46.67
N ASN A 84 -27.19 -25.44 -47.43
CA ASN A 84 -26.75 -24.76 -48.65
C ASN A 84 -25.53 -23.87 -48.38
N PHE A 85 -24.59 -23.81 -49.34
CA PHE A 85 -23.41 -22.92 -49.31
C PHE A 85 -23.76 -21.45 -48.98
N LYS A 86 -24.96 -20.98 -49.36
CA LYS A 86 -25.48 -19.64 -49.04
C LYS A 86 -25.60 -19.37 -47.52
N ASP A 87 -26.10 -20.32 -46.72
CA ASP A 87 -26.25 -20.15 -45.26
C ASP A 87 -24.90 -20.07 -44.54
N ALA A 88 -23.87 -20.76 -45.04
CA ALA A 88 -22.51 -20.67 -44.50
C ALA A 88 -21.86 -19.31 -44.80
N VAL A 89 -22.10 -18.77 -45.99
CA VAL A 89 -21.62 -17.43 -46.40
C VAL A 89 -22.32 -16.33 -45.60
N GLU A 90 -23.62 -16.45 -45.36
CA GLU A 90 -24.38 -15.48 -44.55
C GLU A 90 -23.93 -15.47 -43.08
N LYS A 91 -23.65 -16.64 -42.49
CA LYS A 91 -23.07 -16.73 -41.13
C LYS A 91 -21.68 -16.10 -41.04
N LYS A 92 -20.81 -16.30 -42.05
CA LYS A 92 -19.48 -15.67 -42.10
C LYS A 92 -19.56 -14.14 -42.23
N LYS A 93 -20.47 -13.65 -43.08
CA LYS A 93 -20.71 -12.21 -43.24
C LYS A 93 -21.29 -11.57 -41.97
N ALA A 94 -22.15 -12.29 -41.25
CA ALA A 94 -22.66 -11.86 -39.95
C ALA A 94 -21.56 -11.82 -38.87
N GLU A 95 -20.66 -12.81 -38.84
CA GLU A 95 -19.51 -12.86 -37.94
C GLU A 95 -18.51 -11.71 -38.22
N GLU A 96 -18.23 -11.43 -39.49
CA GLU A 96 -17.38 -10.32 -39.92
C GLU A 96 -18.00 -8.96 -39.60
N ALA A 97 -19.33 -8.82 -39.81
CA ALA A 97 -20.05 -7.62 -39.40
C ALA A 97 -20.04 -7.41 -37.88
N ARG A 98 -20.04 -8.49 -37.08
CA ARG A 98 -19.91 -8.42 -35.61
C ARG A 98 -18.50 -7.96 -35.21
N LYS A 99 -17.46 -8.56 -35.80
CA LYS A 99 -16.06 -8.14 -35.58
C LYS A 99 -15.80 -6.69 -36.01
N ALA A 100 -16.42 -6.24 -37.10
CA ALA A 100 -16.33 -4.86 -37.55
C ALA A 100 -17.02 -3.87 -36.57
N LYS A 101 -18.14 -4.27 -35.96
CA LYS A 101 -18.79 -3.48 -34.90
C LYS A 101 -17.95 -3.44 -33.62
N GLU A 102 -17.42 -4.59 -33.19
CA GLU A 102 -16.53 -4.71 -32.02
C GLU A 102 -15.25 -3.88 -32.22
N ALA A 103 -14.66 -3.90 -33.42
CA ALA A 103 -13.48 -3.09 -33.75
C ALA A 103 -13.76 -1.58 -33.71
N LYS A 104 -14.93 -1.13 -34.21
CA LYS A 104 -15.35 0.28 -34.13
C LYS A 104 -15.56 0.74 -32.68
N ILE A 105 -16.22 -0.08 -31.87
CA ILE A 105 -16.41 0.22 -30.44
C ILE A 105 -15.05 0.33 -29.75
N LYS A 106 -14.11 -0.59 -30.02
CA LYS A 106 -12.77 -0.55 -29.44
C LYS A 106 -11.99 0.72 -29.85
N ASP A 107 -12.07 1.12 -31.11
CA ASP A 107 -11.43 2.34 -31.62
C ASP A 107 -12.01 3.61 -30.98
N GLU A 108 -13.34 3.70 -30.86
CA GLU A 108 -14.03 4.80 -30.16
C GLU A 108 -13.65 4.86 -28.67
N MET A 109 -13.61 3.70 -28.01
CA MET A 109 -13.18 3.61 -26.61
C MET A 109 -11.72 4.04 -26.44
N GLU A 110 -10.82 3.59 -27.31
CA GLU A 110 -9.40 3.96 -27.27
C GLU A 110 -9.21 5.47 -27.46
N GLY A 111 -9.97 6.08 -28.39
CA GLY A 111 -10.01 7.54 -28.56
C GLY A 111 -10.50 8.28 -27.31
N ALA A 112 -11.56 7.79 -26.65
CA ALA A 112 -12.06 8.35 -25.40
C ALA A 112 -11.03 8.23 -24.26
N PHE A 113 -10.35 7.10 -24.14
CA PHE A 113 -9.29 6.89 -23.14
C PHE A 113 -8.08 7.79 -23.37
N GLN A 114 -7.67 7.99 -24.62
CA GLN A 114 -6.57 8.91 -24.95
C GLN A 114 -6.92 10.35 -24.49
N ARG A 115 -8.13 10.82 -24.77
CA ARG A 115 -8.61 12.14 -24.34
C ARG A 115 -8.69 12.25 -22.83
N PHE A 116 -9.21 11.22 -22.16
CA PHE A 116 -9.30 11.17 -20.71
C PHE A 116 -7.91 11.26 -20.05
N ARG A 117 -6.96 10.42 -20.50
CA ARG A 117 -5.57 10.41 -20.00
C ARG A 117 -4.92 11.79 -20.10
N SER A 118 -4.98 12.42 -21.27
CA SER A 118 -4.37 13.73 -21.48
C SER A 118 -5.03 14.81 -20.62
N THR A 119 -6.37 14.78 -20.49
CA THR A 119 -7.10 15.73 -19.65
C THR A 119 -6.74 15.56 -18.17
N LEU A 120 -6.64 14.33 -17.69
CA LEU A 120 -6.28 14.02 -16.31
C LEU A 120 -4.83 14.44 -15.99
N LEU A 121 -3.89 14.20 -16.91
CA LEU A 121 -2.50 14.65 -16.75
C LEU A 121 -2.39 16.17 -16.72
N ILE A 122 -3.10 16.87 -17.60
CA ILE A 122 -3.14 18.34 -17.63
C ILE A 122 -3.76 18.87 -16.34
N PHE A 123 -4.89 18.31 -15.90
CA PHE A 123 -5.54 18.67 -14.65
C PHE A 123 -4.61 18.47 -13.45
N TRP A 124 -3.93 17.32 -13.37
CA TRP A 124 -2.95 17.04 -12.32
C TRP A 124 -1.81 18.06 -12.32
N LEU A 125 -1.24 18.36 -13.49
CA LEU A 125 -0.16 19.34 -13.62
C LEU A 125 -0.61 20.75 -13.20
N LEU A 126 -1.79 21.19 -13.67
CA LEU A 126 -2.36 22.49 -13.32
C LEU A 126 -2.70 22.59 -11.83
N CYS A 127 -3.22 21.52 -11.22
CA CYS A 127 -3.49 21.48 -9.79
C CYS A 127 -2.21 21.59 -8.96
N ASN A 128 -1.14 20.86 -9.32
CA ASN A 128 0.16 20.97 -8.64
C ASN A 128 0.79 22.36 -8.81
N LEU A 129 0.71 22.94 -10.02
CA LEU A 129 1.23 24.27 -10.29
C LEU A 129 0.45 25.36 -9.54
N GLY A 130 -0.89 25.27 -9.54
CA GLY A 130 -1.75 26.16 -8.77
C GLY A 130 -1.53 26.04 -7.27
N PHE A 131 -1.30 24.82 -6.77
CA PHE A 131 -0.93 24.57 -5.39
C PHE A 131 0.42 25.23 -5.03
N ALA A 132 1.46 25.00 -5.84
CA ALA A 132 2.76 25.63 -5.64
C ALA A 132 2.68 27.16 -5.67
N TYR A 133 1.91 27.72 -6.62
CA TYR A 133 1.65 29.16 -6.70
C TYR A 133 0.96 29.69 -5.44
N THR A 134 -0.04 28.96 -4.93
CA THR A 134 -0.75 29.30 -3.69
C THR A 134 0.20 29.33 -2.49
N ILE A 135 1.11 28.36 -2.37
CA ILE A 135 2.13 28.39 -1.31
C ILE A 135 3.03 29.62 -1.46
N ILE A 136 3.52 29.92 -2.65
CA ILE A 136 4.43 31.06 -2.87
C ILE A 136 3.76 32.41 -2.55
N VAL A 137 2.49 32.58 -2.93
CA VAL A 137 1.77 33.85 -2.76
C VAL A 137 1.18 34.03 -1.37
N LEU A 138 0.62 32.97 -0.76
CA LEU A 138 -0.03 33.06 0.54
C LEU A 138 0.93 32.90 1.72
N ASP A 139 2.10 32.29 1.51
CA ASP A 139 3.10 32.02 2.56
C ASP A 139 4.31 32.96 2.43
N VAL A 140 4.04 34.26 2.27
CA VAL A 140 5.05 35.32 2.36
C VAL A 140 5.19 35.74 3.83
N ASN A 141 6.29 35.32 4.46
CA ASN A 141 6.62 35.77 5.79
C ASN A 141 7.38 37.11 5.69
N GLU A 142 6.67 38.23 5.83
CA GLU A 142 7.25 39.59 5.69
C GLU A 142 8.42 39.84 6.66
N ALA A 143 8.44 39.14 7.80
CA ALA A 143 9.48 39.28 8.81
C ALA A 143 10.83 38.64 8.44
N THR A 144 10.85 37.63 7.56
CA THR A 144 12.06 36.82 7.25
C THR A 144 12.40 36.80 5.75
N GLY A 145 11.51 37.30 4.89
CA GLY A 145 11.67 37.27 3.43
C GLY A 145 11.66 35.85 2.83
N GLN A 146 11.29 34.84 3.62
CA GLN A 146 11.39 33.43 3.27
C GLN A 146 10.01 32.88 2.95
N GLN A 147 9.85 32.32 1.74
CA GLN A 147 8.58 31.81 1.23
C GLN A 147 8.41 30.33 1.56
N GLY A 148 7.19 29.91 1.90
CA GLY A 148 6.84 28.49 2.08
C GLY A 148 7.15 27.88 3.46
N LEU A 149 7.52 28.69 4.46
CA LEU A 149 7.84 28.22 5.81
C LEU A 149 6.61 27.74 6.59
N ALA A 150 5.47 28.41 6.49
CA ALA A 150 4.25 27.98 7.18
C ALA A 150 3.73 26.66 6.61
N TYR A 151 3.80 26.48 5.30
CA TYR A 151 3.47 25.21 4.64
C TYR A 151 4.38 24.08 5.09
N LEU A 152 5.70 24.33 5.10
CA LEU A 152 6.68 23.35 5.57
C LEU A 152 6.42 22.95 7.03
N LYS A 153 6.13 23.93 7.91
CA LYS A 153 5.77 23.68 9.31
C LYS A 153 4.48 22.86 9.43
N PHE A 154 3.44 23.21 8.69
CA PHE A 154 2.18 22.47 8.66
C PHE A 154 2.39 20.99 8.29
N LEU A 155 3.19 20.75 7.24
CA LEU A 155 3.54 19.40 6.81
C LEU A 155 4.30 18.65 7.92
N PHE A 156 5.31 19.28 8.52
CA PHE A 156 6.07 18.69 9.63
C PHE A 156 5.19 18.34 10.83
N TYR A 157 4.30 19.22 11.29
CA TYR A 157 3.40 18.93 12.41
C TYR A 157 2.45 17.78 12.09
N THR A 158 1.90 17.75 10.88
CA THR A 158 1.01 16.66 10.45
C THR A 158 1.75 15.31 10.46
N VAL A 159 2.94 15.26 9.87
CA VAL A 159 3.78 14.04 9.86
C VAL A 159 4.19 13.64 11.28
N ALA A 160 4.53 14.59 12.15
CA ALA A 160 4.87 14.31 13.54
C ALA A 160 3.70 13.65 14.29
N VAL A 161 2.47 14.14 14.11
CA VAL A 161 1.27 13.54 14.71
C VAL A 161 1.05 12.11 14.21
N PHE A 162 1.14 11.87 12.90
CA PHE A 162 1.03 10.52 12.34
C PHE A 162 2.13 9.57 12.87
N ASN A 163 3.36 10.04 12.99
CA ASN A 163 4.46 9.25 13.53
C ASN A 163 4.29 8.94 15.01
N LEU A 164 3.71 9.86 15.80
CA LEU A 164 3.39 9.61 17.21
C LEU A 164 2.30 8.53 17.36
N VAL A 165 1.24 8.58 16.55
CA VAL A 165 0.20 7.53 16.54
C VAL A 165 0.83 6.17 16.20
N ARG A 166 1.74 6.13 15.22
CA ARG A 166 2.49 4.92 14.86
C ARG A 166 3.38 4.43 16.02
N LEU A 167 4.08 5.32 16.71
CA LEU A 167 4.91 4.97 17.86
C LEU A 167 4.07 4.38 18.99
N MET A 168 2.92 4.99 19.29
CA MET A 168 1.98 4.45 20.27
C MET A 168 1.57 3.01 19.93
N GLY A 169 1.19 2.76 18.67
CA GLY A 169 0.87 1.41 18.20
C GLY A 169 2.02 0.42 18.38
N SER A 170 3.25 0.86 18.10
CA SER A 170 4.47 0.07 18.28
C SER A 170 4.72 -0.30 19.75
N ILE A 171 4.54 0.65 20.67
CA ILE A 171 4.68 0.44 22.13
C ILE A 171 3.61 -0.52 22.64
N LEU A 172 2.35 -0.35 22.20
CA LEU A 172 1.24 -1.24 22.55
C LEU A 172 1.50 -2.68 22.10
N PHE A 173 2.02 -2.87 20.88
CA PHE A 173 2.39 -4.19 20.36
C PHE A 173 3.51 -4.84 21.19
N LEU A 174 4.54 -4.07 21.58
CA LEU A 174 5.64 -4.58 22.40
C LEU A 174 5.14 -4.99 23.79
N PHE A 175 4.26 -4.18 24.40
CA PHE A 175 3.64 -4.50 25.68
C PHE A 175 2.79 -5.78 25.62
N SER A 176 1.94 -5.91 24.60
CA SER A 176 1.16 -7.13 24.35
C SER A 176 2.06 -8.36 24.19
N SER A 177 3.10 -8.24 23.37
CA SER A 177 4.08 -9.29 23.11
C SER A 177 4.86 -9.69 24.36
N PHE A 178 5.22 -8.72 25.19
CA PHE A 178 5.92 -8.95 26.45
C PHE A 178 5.03 -9.69 27.46
N LYS A 179 3.76 -9.28 27.59
CA LYS A 179 2.77 -10.00 28.42
C LYS A 179 2.60 -11.45 27.97
N LEU A 180 2.50 -11.70 26.66
CA LEU A 180 2.40 -13.06 26.10
C LEU A 180 3.68 -13.88 26.35
N LYS A 181 4.86 -13.28 26.21
CA LYS A 181 6.15 -13.95 26.51
C LYS A 181 6.28 -14.32 27.99
N ILE A 182 5.92 -13.41 28.90
CA ILE A 182 5.89 -13.70 30.35
C ILE A 182 4.92 -14.84 30.63
N PHE A 183 3.69 -14.75 30.12
CA PHE A 183 2.67 -15.79 30.32
C PHE A 183 3.14 -17.17 29.82
N ARG A 184 3.75 -17.22 28.63
CA ARG A 184 4.33 -18.46 28.08
C ARG A 184 5.50 -18.97 28.92
N CYS A 185 6.34 -18.08 29.46
CA CYS A 185 7.44 -18.43 30.36
C CYS A 185 6.92 -19.03 31.68
N CYS A 186 5.91 -18.40 32.29
CA CYS A 186 5.25 -18.90 33.49
C CYS A 186 4.63 -20.29 33.26
N ILE A 187 3.89 -20.49 32.15
CA ILE A 187 3.33 -21.80 31.80
C ILE A 187 4.44 -22.85 31.60
N ARG A 188 5.53 -22.49 30.91
CA ARG A 188 6.67 -23.40 30.71
C ARG A 188 7.33 -23.78 32.02
N GLY A 189 7.52 -22.83 32.93
CA GLY A 189 8.04 -23.06 34.29
C GLY A 189 7.16 -24.04 35.07
N THR A 190 5.84 -23.80 35.12
CA THR A 190 4.90 -24.70 35.80
C THR A 190 4.90 -26.11 35.20
N MET A 191 5.01 -26.24 33.87
CA MET A 191 5.09 -27.55 33.22
C MET A 191 6.39 -28.30 33.55
N GLU A 192 7.54 -27.62 33.59
CA GLU A 192 8.80 -28.21 34.02
C GLU A 192 8.77 -28.68 35.48
N GLU A 193 8.18 -27.90 36.38
CA GLU A 193 8.02 -28.29 37.79
C GLU A 193 7.18 -29.56 37.93
N ARG A 194 6.09 -29.68 37.15
CA ARG A 194 5.25 -30.89 37.13
C ARG A 194 6.00 -32.12 36.61
N ILE A 195 6.86 -31.95 35.59
CA ILE A 195 7.69 -33.04 35.06
C ILE A 195 8.74 -33.47 36.09
N ARG A 196 9.46 -32.52 36.72
CA ARG A 196 10.43 -32.82 37.78
C ARG A 196 9.78 -33.52 38.98
N ALA A 197 8.59 -33.09 39.38
CA ALA A 197 7.83 -33.73 40.45
C ALA A 197 7.40 -35.17 40.11
N LYS A 198 7.03 -35.46 38.86
CA LYS A 198 6.75 -36.84 38.40
C LYS A 198 8.01 -37.70 38.36
N ALA A 199 9.14 -37.16 37.88
CA ALA A 199 10.42 -37.87 37.84
C ALA A 199 10.90 -38.27 39.25
N LYS A 200 10.81 -37.35 40.23
CA LYS A 200 11.16 -37.63 41.64
C LYS A 200 10.29 -38.71 42.28
N ARG A 201 8.99 -38.75 41.97
CA ARG A 201 8.09 -39.83 42.44
C ARG A 201 8.47 -41.18 41.82
N ARG A 202 8.82 -41.21 40.53
CA ARG A 202 9.25 -42.43 39.82
C ARG A 202 10.61 -42.96 40.29
N SER A 203 11.52 -42.09 40.77
CA SER A 203 12.78 -42.53 41.36
C SER A 203 12.60 -43.04 42.80
N GLN A 204 11.63 -42.51 43.56
CA GLN A 204 11.30 -42.99 44.91
C GLN A 204 10.51 -44.31 44.89
N HIS A 205 9.72 -44.54 43.84
CA HIS A 205 9.04 -45.80 43.59
C HIS A 205 9.47 -46.33 42.22
N PRO A 206 10.68 -46.91 42.11
CA PRO A 206 11.08 -47.56 40.87
C PRO A 206 10.04 -48.65 40.56
N PRO A 207 9.58 -48.78 39.31
CA PRO A 207 8.77 -49.92 38.95
C PRO A 207 9.62 -51.18 39.22
N GLY A 208 9.30 -51.85 40.32
CA GLY A 208 9.95 -53.09 40.72
C GLY A 208 9.77 -54.12 39.61
N HIS A 209 10.86 -54.84 39.36
CA HIS A 209 10.89 -56.09 38.64
C HIS A 209 9.63 -56.92 38.90
N VAL A 210 8.84 -57.11 37.85
CA VAL A 210 7.90 -58.22 37.77
C VAL A 210 8.77 -59.47 37.66
N VAL A 211 8.93 -60.18 38.78
CA VAL A 211 9.33 -61.60 38.81
C VAL A 211 8.08 -62.42 38.60
#